data_AF-A0A2E3TQ37-F1
#
_entry.id   AF-A0A2E3TQ37-F1
#
_cell.length_a   1.000
_cell.length_b   1.000
_cell.length_c   1.000
_cell.angle_alpha   90.00
_cell.angle_beta   90.00
_cell.angle_gamma   90.00
#
_symmetry.space_group_name_H-M   'P 1'
#
loop_
_entity.id
_entity.type
_entity.pdbx_description
1 polymer ?
#
loop_
_entity_poly.entity_id
_entity_poly.type
_entity_poly.pdbx_seq_one_letter_code
_entity_poly.pdbx_strand_id
1 'polypeptide(L)' 'YVLNINRSYAYEDLRSIRQNQRKQYQPITGIILAEGLGKYAFPGDEYIESIKSVINFNQLERHDFLN' A
#
# COMPACT_ATOMS: atom_id res chain seq x y z
N TYR A 1 -0.02 -7.10 13.62
CA TYR A 1 -0.50 -6.13 12.62
C TYR A 1 -0.58 -6.71 11.20
N VAL A 2 0.47 -7.35 10.66
CA VAL A 2 0.49 -7.93 9.28
C VAL A 2 -0.68 -8.89 8.98
N LEU A 3 -1.14 -9.66 9.96
CA LEU A 3 -2.30 -10.53 9.80
C LEU A 3 -3.57 -9.77 9.37
N ASN A 4 -3.76 -8.55 9.90
CA ASN A 4 -4.93 -7.72 9.61
C ASN A 4 -4.94 -7.26 8.15
N ILE A 5 -3.79 -6.79 7.65
CA ILE A 5 -3.59 -6.39 6.25
C ILE A 5 -3.99 -7.51 5.27
N ASN A 6 -3.76 -8.77 5.66
CA ASN A 6 -4.05 -9.92 4.81
C ASN A 6 -5.46 -10.51 4.98
N ARG A 7 -6.28 -10.02 5.91
CA ARG A 7 -7.60 -10.62 6.20
C ARG A 7 -8.76 -9.63 6.23
N SER A 8 -8.57 -8.42 6.73
CA SER A 8 -9.68 -7.46 6.91
C SER A 8 -10.18 -6.91 5.57
N TYR A 9 -11.48 -6.59 5.51
CA TYR A 9 -12.12 -5.95 4.36
C TYR A 9 -11.53 -4.57 4.06
N ALA A 10 -11.04 -3.87 5.09
CA ALA A 10 -10.45 -2.55 4.98
C ALA A 10 -9.20 -2.49 4.09
N TYR A 11 -8.59 -3.64 3.79
CA TYR A 11 -7.40 -3.78 2.93
C TYR A 11 -7.68 -4.58 1.65
N GLU A 12 -8.94 -4.78 1.28
CA GLU A 12 -9.30 -5.51 0.06
C GLU A 12 -8.70 -4.85 -1.19
N ASP A 13 -8.79 -3.53 -1.30
CA ASP A 13 -8.26 -2.77 -2.44
C ASP A 13 -6.73 -2.89 -2.51
N LEU A 14 -6.03 -2.79 -1.36
CA LEU A 14 -4.58 -3.03 -1.27
C LEU A 14 -4.20 -4.43 -1.78
N ARG A 15 -4.95 -5.46 -1.39
CA ARG A 15 -4.68 -6.85 -1.85
C ARG A 15 -4.94 -7.01 -3.34
N SER A 16 -5.98 -6.36 -3.87
CA SER A 16 -6.31 -6.36 -5.31
C SER A 16 -5.21 -5.67 -6.13
N ILE A 17 -4.73 -4.50 -5.70
CA ILE A 17 -3.61 -3.79 -6.33
C ILE A 17 -2.36 -4.68 -6.34
N ARG A 18 -2.01 -5.28 -5.20
CA ARG A 18 -0.87 -6.20 -5.09
C ARG A 18 -1.00 -7.39 -6.03
N GLN A 19 -2.19 -7.97 -6.16
CA GLN A 19 -2.44 -9.09 -7.06
C GLN A 19 -2.27 -8.68 -8.53
N ASN A 20 -2.77 -7.50 -8.92
CA ASN A 20 -2.65 -6.98 -10.27
C ASN A 20 -1.19 -6.71 -10.65
N GLN A 21 -0.42 -6.06 -9.77
CA GLN A 21 1.02 -5.84 -9.97
C GLN A 21 1.77 -7.16 -10.23
N ARG A 22 1.49 -8.20 -9.41
CA ARG A 22 2.07 -9.54 -9.61
C ARG A 22 1.71 -10.16 -10.96
N LYS A 23 0.44 -10.10 -11.36
CA LYS A 23 -0.03 -10.65 -12.65
C LYS A 23 0.63 -9.96 -13.84
N GLN A 24 0.96 -8.69 -13.70
CA GLN A 24 1.57 -7.87 -14.74
C GLN A 24 3.10 -7.86 -14.69
N TYR A 25 3.72 -8.62 -13.78
CA TYR A 25 5.17 -8.59 -13.53
C TYR A 25 5.70 -7.18 -13.25
N GLN A 26 4.88 -6.35 -12.63
CA GLN A 26 5.23 -4.99 -12.28
C GLN A 26 5.76 -4.92 -10.84
N PRO A 27 6.65 -3.96 -10.53
CA PRO A 27 7.20 -3.79 -9.20
C PRO A 27 6.12 -3.48 -8.15
N ILE A 28 6.15 -4.17 -7.02
CA ILE A 28 5.21 -3.93 -5.91
C ILE A 28 5.85 -2.92 -4.96
N THR A 29 5.48 -1.65 -5.07
CA THR A 29 6.04 -0.57 -4.24
C THR A 29 5.10 -0.13 -3.13
N GLY A 30 5.66 0.40 -2.03
CA GLY A 30 4.88 0.98 -0.95
C GLY A 30 3.93 2.10 -1.42
N ILE A 31 4.37 2.94 -2.35
CA ILE A 31 3.57 4.03 -2.93
C ILE A 31 2.31 3.50 -3.64
N ILE A 32 2.45 2.45 -4.46
CA ILE A 32 1.32 1.86 -5.18
C ILE A 32 0.35 1.17 -4.21
N LEU A 33 0.87 0.48 -3.19
CA LEU A 33 0.02 -0.20 -2.20
C LEU A 33 -0.76 0.78 -1.32
N ALA A 34 -0.23 1.98 -1.07
CA ALA A 34 -0.89 3.01 -0.27
C ALA A 34 -2.25 3.43 -0.86
N GLU A 35 -2.42 3.41 -2.19
CA GLU A 35 -3.69 3.68 -2.87
C GLU A 35 -4.84 2.78 -2.38
N GLY A 36 -4.51 1.58 -1.91
CA GLY A 36 -5.48 0.61 -1.41
C GLY A 36 -5.89 0.80 0.05
N LEU A 37 -5.47 1.89 0.70
CA LEU A 37 -5.73 2.17 2.13
C LEU A 37 -6.96 3.05 2.40
N GLY A 38 -7.70 3.46 1.37
CA GLY A 38 -8.83 4.39 1.53
C GLY A 38 -9.92 3.91 2.50
N LYS A 39 -10.19 2.60 2.57
CA LYS A 39 -11.16 2.01 3.51
C LYS A 39 -10.62 1.77 4.91
N TYR A 40 -9.30 1.88 5.10
CA TYR A 40 -8.65 1.59 6.37
C TYR A 40 -8.73 2.75 7.36
N ALA A 41 -8.66 3.99 6.89
CA ALA A 41 -8.68 5.15 7.76
C ALA A 41 -9.43 6.32 7.13
N PHE A 42 -10.13 7.08 7.96
CA PHE A 42 -10.69 8.37 7.58
C PHE A 42 -9.57 9.42 7.51
N PRO A 43 -9.56 10.34 6.53
CA PRO A 43 -10.61 10.61 5.53
C PRO A 43 -10.43 9.90 4.18
N GLY A 44 -9.77 8.74 4.14
CA GLY A 44 -9.53 7.99 2.92
C GLY A 44 -8.39 8.61 2.11
N ASP A 45 -8.69 9.58 1.25
CA ASP A 45 -7.73 10.15 0.30
C ASP A 45 -6.62 10.94 1.01
N GLU A 46 -6.95 11.79 1.99
CA GLU A 46 -5.91 12.53 2.73
C GLU A 46 -5.03 11.58 3.56
N TYR A 47 -5.59 10.45 3.99
CA TYR A 47 -4.81 9.42 4.66
C TYR A 47 -3.83 8.74 3.70
N ILE A 48 -4.27 8.43 2.47
CA ILE A 48 -3.42 7.89 1.40
C ILE A 48 -2.26 8.86 1.13
N GLU A 49 -2.55 10.15 0.96
CA GLU A 49 -1.53 11.18 0.70
C GLU A 49 -0.56 11.35 1.88
N SER A 50 -1.06 11.27 3.12
CA SER A 50 -0.21 11.26 4.32
C SER A 50 0.77 10.07 4.30
N ILE A 51 0.30 8.86 3.97
CA ILE A 51 1.16 7.68 3.89
C ILE A 51 2.19 7.81 2.77
N LYS A 52 1.81 8.28 1.58
CA LYS A 52 2.75 8.54 0.47
C LYS A 52 3.80 9.57 0.88
N SER A 53 3.40 10.63 1.59
CA SER A 53 4.32 11.64 2.12
C SER A 53 5.33 11.03 3.08
N VAL A 54 4.89 10.18 4.02
CA VAL A 54 5.77 9.46 4.95
C VAL A 54 6.77 8.57 4.20
N ILE A 55 6.32 7.82 3.18
CA ILE A 55 7.19 6.96 2.37
C ILE A 55 8.28 7.79 1.68
N ASN A 56 7.87 8.86 0.98
CA ASN A 56 8.79 9.72 0.22
C ASN A 56 9.78 10.45 1.14
N PHE A 57 9.30 11.04 2.24
CA PHE A 57 10.14 11.79 3.16
C PHE A 57 11.23 10.91 3.80
N ASN A 58 10.88 9.66 4.15
CA ASN A 58 11.78 8.72 4.81
C ASN A 58 12.55 7.82 3.84
N GLN A 59 12.39 8.00 2.53
CA GLN A 59 13.02 7.20 1.49
C GLN A 59 12.81 5.69 1.72
N LEU A 60 11.55 5.30 1.97
CA LEU A 60 11.21 3.91 2.31
C LEU A 60 11.14 3.00 1.08
N GLU A 61 11.10 3.56 -0.13
CA GLU A 61 11.20 2.82 -1.40
C GLU A 61 12.46 1.97 -1.49
N ARG A 62 13.51 2.33 -0.73
CA ARG A 62 14.73 1.52 -0.61
C ARG A 62 14.46 0.09 -0.15
N HIS A 63 13.33 -0.17 0.51
CA HIS A 63 12.92 -1.49 0.99
C HIS A 63 12.00 -2.25 0.02
N ASP A 64 11.54 -1.63 -1.08
CA ASP A 64 10.59 -2.25 -2.01
C ASP A 64 11.20 -3.44 -2.77
N PHE A 65 12.53 -3.45 -2.92
CA PHE A 65 13.26 -4.44 -3.73
C PHE A 65 14.29 -5.25 -2.93
N LEU A 66 14.39 -4.98 -1.63
CA LEU A 66 15.31 -5.71 -0.76
C LEU A 66 14.63 -7.00 -0.27
N ASN A 67 15.29 -8.12 -0.54
CA ASN A 67 14.99 -9.43 0.06
C ASN A 67 15.77 -9.60 1.35
#